data_AF-A0A2J5NH32-F1
#
_entry.id   AF-A0A2J5NH32-F1
#
_cell.length_a   1.000
_cell.length_b   1.000
_cell.length_c   1.000
_cell.angle_alpha   90.00
_cell.angle_beta   90.00
_cell.angle_gamma   90.00
#
_symmetry.space_group_name_H-M   'P 1'
#
loop_
_entity.id
_entity.type
_entity.pdbx_description
1 polymer ?
#
loop_
_entity_poly.entity_id
_entity_poly.type
_entity_poly.pdbx_seq_one_letter_code
_entity_poly.pdbx_strand_id
1 'polypeptide(L)'
;MADNTLHSSTQGSWLERRFALYSRGSTLRTECLAGITGFLAAAYLLVVIPGLLAVGGMDKGAATTGTILVFVGGTLLMAFYANLPF
;
A
#
# COMPACT_ATOMS: atom_id res chain seq x y z
N MET A 1 35.64 -11.47 -29.79
CA MET A 1 34.50 -11.91 -28.99
C MET A 1 34.49 -11.00 -27.78
N ALA A 2 33.62 -9.99 -27.77
CA ALA A 2 33.64 -8.92 -26.77
C ALA A 2 32.64 -9.24 -25.65
N ASP A 3 33.12 -9.10 -24.44
CA ASP A 3 32.56 -9.61 -23.21
C ASP A 3 31.52 -8.61 -22.70
N ASN A 4 30.26 -8.80 -23.07
CA ASN A 4 29.18 -7.93 -22.62
C ASN A 4 28.59 -8.41 -21.29
N THR A 5 29.46 -8.60 -20.29
CA THR A 5 29.05 -8.76 -18.89
C THR A 5 28.72 -7.38 -18.33
N LEU A 6 27.62 -6.80 -18.83
CA LEU A 6 27.08 -5.57 -18.27
C LEU A 6 26.72 -5.84 -16.82
N HIS A 7 27.53 -5.26 -15.93
CA HIS A 7 27.32 -5.18 -14.50
C HIS A 7 25.84 -4.94 -14.19
N SER A 8 25.22 -5.92 -13.54
CA SER A 8 24.00 -5.74 -12.78
C SER A 8 24.29 -4.76 -11.65
N SER A 9 23.99 -3.49 -11.90
CA SER A 9 24.01 -2.41 -10.93
C SER A 9 22.93 -2.66 -9.88
N THR A 10 23.22 -3.55 -8.92
CA THR A 10 22.56 -3.55 -7.62
C THR A 10 23.02 -2.30 -6.87
N GLN A 11 22.52 -1.14 -7.28
CA GLN A 11 22.39 -0.03 -6.34
C GLN A 11 21.43 -0.53 -5.27
N GLY A 12 21.95 -0.83 -4.08
CA GLY A 12 21.13 -1.09 -2.90
C GLY A 12 20.32 0.17 -2.60
N SER A 13 19.15 0.26 -3.24
CA SER A 13 18.17 1.32 -3.03
C SER A 13 17.87 1.40 -1.53
N TRP A 14 17.64 2.60 -1.01
CA TRP A 14 17.25 2.81 0.39
C TRP A 14 16.09 1.90 0.82
N LEU A 15 15.20 1.56 -0.12
CA LEU A 15 14.11 0.60 0.04
C LEU A 15 14.60 -0.82 0.37
N GLU A 16 15.69 -1.27 -0.26
CA GLU A 16 16.29 -2.57 0.01
C GLU A 16 16.85 -2.62 1.44
N ARG A 17 17.47 -1.53 1.89
CA ARG A 17 18.03 -1.42 3.24
C ARG A 17 16.96 -1.32 4.33
N ARG A 18 15.80 -0.74 4.03
CA ARG A 18 14.72 -0.48 5.00
C ARG A 18 13.66 -1.59 5.08
N PHE A 19 13.41 -2.29 3.98
CA PHE A 19 12.38 -3.33 3.88
C PHE A 19 12.93 -4.73 3.54
N ALA A 20 14.20 -4.84 3.14
CA ALA A 20 14.88 -6.09 2.81
C ALA A 20 14.07 -6.94 1.80
N LEU A 21 13.64 -6.31 0.71
CA LEU A 21 12.67 -6.83 -0.26
C LEU A 21 13.15 -8.15 -0.87
N TYR A 22 14.42 -8.24 -1.28
CA TYR A 22 14.98 -9.48 -1.84
C TYR A 22 15.12 -10.60 -0.81
N SER A 23 15.39 -10.27 0.46
CA SER A 23 15.44 -11.29 1.54
C SER A 23 14.09 -11.92 1.82
N ARG A 24 13.00 -11.21 1.49
CA ARG A 24 11.61 -11.69 1.56
C ARG A 24 11.13 -12.34 0.24
N GLY A 25 12.01 -12.43 -0.76
CA GLY A 25 11.67 -12.97 -2.08
C GLY A 25 10.73 -12.07 -2.90
N SER A 26 10.55 -10.80 -2.51
CA SER A 26 9.69 -9.85 -3.22
C SER A 26 10.51 -8.94 -4.15
N THR A 27 9.87 -8.39 -5.16
CA THR A 27 10.50 -7.48 -6.12
C THR A 27 9.82 -6.12 -6.12
N LEU A 28 10.54 -5.08 -6.50
CA LEU A 28 10.01 -3.70 -6.58
C LEU A 28 8.76 -3.60 -7.46
N ARG A 29 8.67 -4.42 -8.52
CA ARG A 29 7.48 -4.50 -9.40
C ARG A 29 6.29 -5.12 -8.67
N THR A 30 6.53 -6.19 -7.90
CA THR A 30 5.50 -6.88 -7.11
C THR A 30 4.93 -5.94 -6.05
N GLU A 31 5.78 -5.24 -5.31
CA GLU A 31 5.33 -4.29 -4.28
C GLU A 31 4.57 -3.10 -4.87
N CYS A 32 5.03 -2.56 -6.01
CA CYS A 32 4.31 -1.50 -6.69
C CYS A 32 2.92 -1.96 -7.14
N LEU A 33 2.80 -3.17 -7.67
CA LEU A 33 1.52 -3.75 -8.06
C LEU A 33 0.63 -4.00 -6.85
N ALA A 34 1.19 -4.53 -5.75
CA ALA A 34 0.48 -4.74 -4.50
C ALA A 34 -0.07 -3.43 -3.92
N GLY A 35 0.74 -2.36 -3.91
CA GLY A 35 0.32 -1.03 -3.48
C GLY A 35 -0.78 -0.43 -4.36
N ILE A 36 -0.69 -0.57 -5.69
CA ILE A 36 -1.76 -0.12 -6.61
C ILE A 36 -3.06 -0.88 -6.35
N THR A 37 -2.99 -2.21 -6.20
CA THR A 37 -4.17 -3.03 -5.88
C THR A 37 -4.77 -2.65 -4.52
N GLY A 38 -3.94 -2.45 -3.50
CA GLY A 38 -4.36 -1.98 -2.18
C GLY A 38 -5.02 -0.60 -2.24
N PHE A 39 -4.43 0.33 -2.98
CA PHE A 39 -4.98 1.66 -3.19
C PHE A 39 -6.36 1.63 -3.87
N LEU A 40 -6.51 0.84 -4.93
CA LEU A 40 -7.79 0.67 -5.62
C LEU A 40 -8.86 0.07 -4.70
N ALA A 41 -8.50 -0.94 -3.89
CA ALA A 41 -9.40 -1.53 -2.91
C ALA A 41 -9.82 -0.52 -1.84
N ALA A 42 -8.87 0.26 -1.30
CA ALA A 42 -9.16 1.33 -0.33
C ALA A 42 -10.05 2.43 -0.93
N ALA A 43 -9.80 2.83 -2.18
CA ALA A 43 -10.61 3.83 -2.88
C ALA A 43 -12.07 3.35 -3.07
N TYR A 44 -12.27 2.07 -3.40
CA TYR A 44 -13.61 1.48 -3.44
C TYR A 44 -14.30 1.54 -2.07
N LEU A 45 -13.60 1.15 -1.01
CA LEU A 45 -14.15 1.15 0.35
C LEU A 45 -14.50 2.56 0.85
N LEU A 46 -13.72 3.58 0.49
CA LEU A 46 -14.02 4.99 0.80
C LEU A 46 -15.34 5.47 0.20
N VAL A 47 -15.78 4.93 -0.93
CA VAL A 47 -17.05 5.29 -1.56
C VAL A 47 -18.19 4.41 -1.08
N VAL A 48 -17.93 3.10 -0.93
CA VAL A 48 -18.96 2.11 -0.64
C VAL A 48 -19.39 2.11 0.82
N ILE A 49 -18.47 2.19 1.79
CA ILE A 49 -18.81 2.15 3.21
C ILE A 49 -19.74 3.32 3.60
N PRO A 50 -19.42 4.59 3.26
CA PRO A 50 -20.31 5.71 3.57
C PRO A 50 -21.63 5.66 2.81
N GLY A 51 -21.61 5.15 1.57
CA GLY A 51 -22.83 4.94 0.78
C GLY A 51 -23.78 3.96 1.46
N LEU A 52 -23.26 2.85 1.99
CA LEU A 52 -24.04 1.83 2.69
C LEU A 52 -24.60 2.34 4.03
N LEU A 53 -23.76 3.03 4.81
CA LEU A 53 -24.17 3.64 6.08
C LEU A 53 -25.22 4.73 5.90
N ALA A 54 -25.14 5.49 4.80
CA ALA A 54 -26.14 6.52 4.48
C ALA A 54 -27.53 5.93 4.18
N VAL A 55 -27.60 4.74 3.56
CA VAL A 55 -28.86 4.03 3.36
C VAL A 55 -29.46 3.57 4.69
N GLY A 56 -28.62 3.25 5.68
CA GLY A 56 -29.02 2.91 7.05
C GLY A 56 -29.48 4.09 7.92
N GLY A 57 -29.52 5.31 7.37
CA GLY A 57 -29.97 6.52 8.09
C GLY A 57 -28.85 7.35 8.73
N MET A 58 -27.57 7.02 8.48
CA MET A 58 -26.44 7.80 9.00
C MET A 58 -26.10 9.00 8.08
N ASP A 59 -25.66 10.11 8.65
CA ASP A 59 -25.19 11.24 7.84
C ASP A 59 -23.98 10.84 6.97
N LYS A 60 -24.07 11.12 5.67
CA LYS A 60 -23.04 10.71 4.70
C LYS A 60 -21.70 11.37 4.96
N GLY A 61 -21.70 12.62 5.46
CA GLY A 61 -20.49 13.33 5.86
C GLY A 61 -19.81 12.64 7.04
N ALA A 62 -20.55 12.41 8.12
CA ALA A 62 -20.06 11.72 9.32
C ALA A 62 -19.52 10.30 9.00
N ALA A 63 -20.23 9.54 8.16
CA ALA A 63 -19.81 8.21 7.73
C ALA A 63 -18.49 8.24 6.93
N THR A 64 -18.35 9.22 6.05
CA THR A 64 -17.15 9.40 5.22
C THR A 64 -15.93 9.76 6.08
N THR A 65 -16.09 10.71 6.99
CA THR A 65 -15.01 11.12 7.91
C THR A 65 -14.57 9.95 8.81
N GLY A 66 -15.52 9.20 9.37
CA GLY A 66 -15.20 8.02 10.18
C GLY A 66 -14.43 6.96 9.40
N THR A 67 -14.83 6.71 8.15
CA THR A 67 -14.15 5.76 7.27
C THR A 67 -12.71 6.23 6.98
N ILE A 68 -12.50 7.50 6.63
CA ILE A 68 -11.17 8.07 6.37
C ILE A 68 -10.27 7.93 7.60
N LEU A 69 -10.77 8.23 8.80
CA LEU A 69 -9.99 8.11 10.05
C LEU A 69 -9.53 6.67 10.31
N VAL A 70 -10.41 5.69 10.08
CA VAL A 70 -10.06 4.27 10.22
C VAL A 70 -9.02 3.86 9.19
N PHE A 71 -9.14 4.30 7.93
CA PHE A 71 -8.15 4.03 6.90
C PHE A 71 -6.80 4.63 7.24
N VAL A 72 -6.75 5.90 7.62
CA VAL A 72 -5.50 6.58 8.00
C VAL A 72 -4.87 5.90 9.21
N GLY A 73 -5.66 5.58 10.24
CA GLY A 73 -5.19 4.86 11.42
C GLY A 73 -4.66 3.46 11.07
N GLY A 74 -5.38 2.72 10.21
CA GLY A 74 -4.99 1.40 9.73
C GLY A 74 -3.68 1.43 8.93
N THR A 75 -3.54 2.36 7.99
CA THR A 75 -2.33 2.54 7.18
C THR A 75 -1.14 2.92 8.05
N LEU A 76 -1.31 3.83 9.02
CA LEU A 76 -0.26 4.19 9.98
C LEU A 76 0.16 2.97 10.82
N LEU A 77 -0.81 2.19 11.31
CA LEU A 77 -0.53 1.00 12.11
C LEU A 77 0.20 -0.06 11.28
N MET A 78 -0.20 -0.29 10.03
CA MET A 78 0.49 -1.21 9.12
C MET A 78 1.92 -0.74 8.80
N ALA A 79 2.10 0.56 8.54
CA ALA A 79 3.39 1.15 8.19
C ALA A 79 4.39 1.09 9.35
N PHE A 80 3.94 1.36 10.58
CA PHE A 80 4.82 1.41 11.75
C PHE A 80 4.96 0.06 12.47
N TYR A 81 3.87 -0.69 12.62
CA TYR A 81 3.86 -1.93 13.40
C TYR A 81 4.22 -3.15 12.56
N ALA A 82 3.63 -3.26 11.36
CA ALA A 82 3.82 -4.44 10.53
C ALA A 82 5.03 -4.32 9.59
N ASN A 83 5.51 -3.09 9.32
CA ASN A 83 6.59 -2.79 8.37
C ASN A 83 6.36 -3.49 7.01
N LEU A 84 5.09 -3.58 6.61
CA LEU A 84 4.65 -4.22 5.39
C LEU A 84 4.46 -3.15 4.31
N PRO A 85 5.12 -3.27 3.16
CA PRO A 85 5.08 -2.27 2.09
C PRO A 85 3.85 -2.43 1.18
N PHE A 86 2.65 -2.34 1.74
CA PHE A 86 1.40 -2.28 0.95
C PHE A 86 0.49 -1.12 1.36
#